data_AF-A0A6N6WNS1-F1
#
_entry.id   AF-A0A6N6WNS1-F1
#
_cell.length_a   1.000
_cell.length_b   1.000
_cell.length_c   1.000
_cell.angle_alpha   90.00
_cell.angle_beta   90.00
_cell.angle_gamma   90.00
#
_symmetry.space_group_name_H-M   'P 1'
#
loop_
_entity.id
_entity.type
_entity.pdbx_description
1 polymer ?
#
loop_
_entity_poly.entity_id
_entity_poly.type
_entity_poly.pdbx_seq_one_letter_code
_entity_poly.pdbx_strand_id
1 'polypeptide(L)'
;AILSLFTLLPFIIASGTYFIKFSIVFVIVRNALGLQQVPSNMTLNGVALLLSMFVMMPVGKEIYYNSQNENLSFNNVASVVNFVETGMSGYKSYLIKYSEPELVNFFEKIQKVNSSEDNEEIFDDDNISIFSLLPAYALSEIKSAFIIGFYIYLPFVVVDLVISSVLLTLGMMMMSPVTIST
;
A
#
# COMPACT_ATOMS: atom_id res chain seq x y z
N ALA A 1 -18.99 -2.15 18.98
CA ALA A 1 -18.04 -1.10 18.55
C ALA A 1 -16.59 -1.58 18.62
N ILE A 2 -16.07 -1.94 19.79
CA ILE A 2 -14.67 -2.40 19.91
C ILE A 2 -14.38 -3.70 19.16
N LEU A 3 -15.21 -4.75 19.34
CA LEU A 3 -14.99 -6.02 18.62
C LEU A 3 -15.08 -5.85 17.10
N SER A 4 -16.04 -5.06 16.61
CA SER A 4 -16.20 -4.76 15.19
C SER A 4 -15.00 -4.00 14.61
N LEU A 5 -14.38 -3.12 15.39
CA LEU A 5 -13.18 -2.40 14.98
C LEU A 5 -11.97 -3.34 14.91
N PHE A 6 -11.81 -4.23 15.90
CA PHE A 6 -10.76 -5.25 15.91
C PHE A 6 -10.87 -6.23 14.73
N THR A 7 -12.09 -6.59 14.31
CA THR A 7 -12.29 -7.44 13.13
C THR A 7 -11.94 -6.74 11.81
N LEU A 8 -12.06 -5.41 11.75
CA LEU A 8 -11.70 -4.61 10.56
C LEU A 8 -10.22 -4.23 10.52
N LEU A 9 -9.53 -4.28 11.66
CA LEU A 9 -8.12 -3.88 11.80
C LEU A 9 -7.18 -4.53 10.76
N PRO A 10 -7.26 -5.85 10.46
CA PRO A 10 -6.38 -6.46 9.46
C PRO A 10 -6.56 -5.87 8.06
N PHE A 11 -7.79 -5.49 7.71
CA PHE A 11 -8.07 -4.85 6.41
C PHE A 11 -7.50 -3.44 6.35
N ILE A 12 -7.63 -2.68 7.43
CA ILE A 12 -7.05 -1.33 7.54
C ILE A 12 -5.53 -1.40 7.47
N ILE A 13 -4.91 -2.38 8.12
CA ILE A 13 -3.46 -2.60 8.00
C ILE A 13 -3.10 -2.96 6.55
N ALA A 14 -3.87 -3.84 5.92
CA ALA A 14 -3.60 -4.28 4.56
C ALA A 14 -3.80 -3.18 3.51
N SER A 15 -4.70 -2.23 3.71
CA SER A 15 -5.01 -1.17 2.74
C SER A 15 -4.39 0.19 3.07
N GLY A 16 -4.14 0.47 4.34
CA GLY A 16 -3.75 1.79 4.84
C GLY A 16 -2.30 1.91 5.30
N THR A 17 -1.46 0.90 5.04
CA THR A 17 -0.04 0.89 5.43
C THR A 17 0.87 0.43 4.31
N TYR A 18 2.19 0.52 4.52
CA TYR A 18 3.23 0.02 3.62
C TYR A 18 3.16 -1.47 3.30
N PHE A 19 2.28 -2.23 3.96
CA PHE A 19 2.05 -3.63 3.66
C PHE A 19 1.80 -3.89 2.17
N ILE A 20 1.01 -3.03 1.51
CA ILE A 20 0.70 -3.14 0.07
C ILE A 20 1.98 -3.22 -0.76
N LYS A 21 2.87 -2.23 -0.59
CA LYS A 21 4.08 -2.09 -1.40
C LYS A 21 5.02 -3.27 -1.18
N PHE A 22 5.25 -3.68 0.06
CA PHE A 22 6.10 -4.84 0.36
C PHE A 22 5.53 -6.13 -0.23
N SER A 23 4.23 -6.38 -0.02
CA SER A 23 3.58 -7.60 -0.50
C SER A 23 3.66 -7.71 -2.03
N ILE A 24 3.35 -6.64 -2.77
CA ILE A 24 3.39 -6.62 -4.23
C ILE A 24 4.83 -6.83 -4.74
N VAL A 25 5.81 -6.06 -4.24
CA VAL A 25 7.19 -6.16 -4.73
C VAL A 25 7.77 -7.55 -4.46
N PHE A 26 7.53 -8.14 -3.29
CA PHE A 26 8.01 -9.49 -2.99
C PHE A 26 7.42 -10.56 -3.91
N VAL A 27 6.13 -10.47 -4.25
CA VAL A 27 5.50 -11.40 -5.19
C VAL A 27 6.07 -11.21 -6.60
N ILE A 28 6.28 -9.97 -7.05
CA ILE A 28 6.89 -9.69 -8.35
C ILE A 28 8.31 -10.24 -8.43
N VAL A 29 9.14 -10.03 -7.40
CA VAL A 29 10.50 -10.55 -7.33
C VAL A 29 10.50 -12.08 -7.43
N ARG A 30 9.63 -12.77 -6.67
CA ARG A 30 9.55 -14.23 -6.73
C ARG A 30 9.17 -14.72 -8.14
N ASN A 31 8.19 -14.07 -8.77
CA ASN A 31 7.76 -14.42 -10.12
C ASN A 31 8.84 -14.12 -11.16
N ALA A 32 9.63 -13.06 -10.97
CA ALA A 32 10.75 -12.70 -11.84
C ALA A 32 11.84 -13.77 -11.84
N LEU A 33 12.05 -14.46 -10.72
CA LEU A 33 12.96 -15.59 -10.59
C LEU A 33 12.40 -16.90 -11.18
N GLY A 34 11.18 -16.90 -11.72
CA GLY A 34 10.51 -18.11 -12.21
C GLY A 34 10.13 -19.12 -11.13
N LEU A 35 10.24 -18.74 -9.85
CA LEU A 35 9.94 -19.62 -8.72
C LEU A 35 8.43 -19.62 -8.43
N GLN A 36 7.79 -20.79 -8.47
CA GLN A 36 6.33 -20.89 -8.24
C GLN A 36 5.94 -21.12 -6.78
N GLN A 37 6.80 -21.75 -5.97
CA GLN A 37 6.45 -22.18 -4.60
C GLN A 37 7.38 -21.67 -3.51
N VAL A 38 8.63 -21.32 -3.84
CA VAL A 38 9.64 -20.87 -2.86
C VAL A 38 10.02 -19.42 -3.16
N PRO A 39 10.01 -18.51 -2.17
CA PRO A 39 9.42 -18.64 -0.83
C PRO A 39 7.88 -18.70 -0.85
N SER A 40 7.29 -19.35 0.15
CA SER A 40 5.82 -19.46 0.25
C SER A 40 5.16 -18.09 0.44
N ASN A 41 3.92 -17.91 -0.05
CA ASN A 41 3.15 -16.67 0.17
C ASN A 41 3.00 -16.34 1.66
N MET A 42 2.88 -17.36 2.52
CA MET A 42 2.77 -17.19 3.96
C MET A 42 4.02 -16.54 4.55
N THR A 43 5.20 -16.98 4.10
CA THR A 43 6.49 -16.40 4.50
C THR A 43 6.62 -14.95 4.02
N LEU A 44 6.32 -14.69 2.75
CA LEU A 44 6.42 -13.34 2.17
C LEU A 44 5.48 -12.35 2.89
N ASN A 45 4.24 -12.76 3.15
CA ASN A 45 3.28 -11.92 3.88
C ASN A 45 3.73 -11.67 5.33
N GLY A 46 4.31 -12.68 6.00
CA GLY A 46 4.86 -12.50 7.35
C GLY A 46 5.98 -11.47 7.39
N VAL A 47 6.93 -11.54 6.44
CA VAL A 47 8.03 -10.56 6.34
C VAL A 47 7.49 -9.17 5.98
N ALA A 48 6.56 -9.08 5.02
CA ALA A 48 5.94 -7.82 4.64
C ALA A 48 5.22 -7.14 5.79
N LEU A 49 4.52 -7.90 6.64
CA LEU A 49 3.83 -7.39 7.81
C LEU A 49 4.80 -6.87 8.87
N LEU A 50 5.87 -7.61 9.16
CA LEU A 50 6.90 -7.19 10.12
C LEU A 50 7.59 -5.90 9.67
N LEU A 51 7.95 -5.80 8.38
CA LEU A 51 8.55 -4.58 7.83
C LEU A 51 7.57 -3.41 7.83
N SER A 52 6.29 -3.64 7.49
CA SER A 52 5.26 -2.60 7.57
C SER A 52 5.12 -2.08 9.01
N MET A 53 5.03 -2.96 9.99
CA MET A 53 4.93 -2.59 11.41
C MET A 53 6.17 -1.80 11.88
N PHE A 54 7.37 -2.21 11.45
CA PHE A 54 8.60 -1.50 11.76
C PHE A 54 8.61 -0.07 11.19
N VAL A 55 8.18 0.10 9.94
CA VAL A 55 8.10 1.43 9.30
C VAL A 55 6.96 2.29 9.88
N MET A 56 5.87 1.66 10.31
CA MET A 56 4.71 2.34 10.92
C MET A 56 4.89 2.70 12.40
N MET A 57 5.97 2.25 13.04
CA MET A 57 6.23 2.52 14.46
C MET A 57 6.10 4.00 14.89
N PRO A 58 6.65 5.01 14.17
CA PRO A 58 6.49 6.41 14.57
C PRO A 58 5.04 6.90 14.53
N VAL A 59 4.28 6.52 13.50
CA VAL A 59 2.86 6.89 13.37
C VAL A 59 2.04 6.23 14.48
N GLY A 60 2.30 4.96 14.78
CA GLY A 60 1.64 4.26 15.88
C GLY A 60 1.92 4.88 17.25
N LYS A 61 3.14 5.37 17.49
CA LYS A 61 3.49 6.08 18.73
C LYS A 61 2.72 7.39 18.85
N GLU A 62 2.60 8.16 17.78
CA GLU A 62 1.87 9.43 17.78
C GLU A 62 0.38 9.22 18.07
N ILE A 63 -0.26 8.26 17.39
CA ILE A 63 -1.65 7.87 17.65
C ILE A 63 -1.83 7.45 19.12
N TYR A 64 -0.88 6.70 19.69
CA TYR A 64 -0.92 6.28 21.08
C TYR A 64 -0.86 7.46 22.07
N TYR A 65 0.01 8.44 21.82
CA TYR A 65 0.09 9.65 22.66
C TYR A 65 -1.17 10.51 22.55
N ASN A 66 -1.69 10.73 21.33
CA ASN A 66 -2.92 11.49 21.12
C ASN A 66 -4.14 10.82 21.78
N SER A 67 -4.22 9.49 21.71
CA SER A 67 -5.27 8.68 22.34
C SER A 67 -5.32 8.81 23.86
N GLN A 68 -4.17 8.92 24.53
CA GLN A 68 -4.12 9.14 25.99
C GLN A 68 -4.57 10.54 26.39
N ASN A 69 -4.31 11.55 25.54
CA ASN A 69 -4.61 12.94 25.88
C ASN A 69 -6.10 13.28 25.73
N GLU A 70 -6.82 12.64 24.81
CA GLU A 70 -8.23 12.97 24.50
C GLU A 70 -9.29 12.20 25.31
N ASN A 71 -8.93 11.41 26.34
CA ASN A 71 -9.89 10.64 27.17
C ASN A 71 -10.96 9.90 26.34
N LEU A 72 -10.52 9.10 25.37
CA LEU A 72 -11.40 8.43 24.42
C LEU A 72 -12.41 7.52 25.09
N SER A 73 -13.69 7.87 24.93
CA SER A 73 -14.81 7.04 25.35
C SER A 73 -15.26 6.15 24.19
N PHE A 74 -14.70 4.93 24.10
CA PHE A 74 -15.04 3.94 23.06
C PHE A 74 -16.51 3.47 23.06
N ASN A 75 -17.30 3.89 24.06
CA ASN A 75 -18.73 3.63 24.16
C ASN A 75 -19.58 4.60 23.32
N ASN A 76 -19.00 5.73 22.86
CA ASN A 76 -19.69 6.71 22.03
C ASN A 76 -19.08 6.76 20.62
N VAL A 77 -19.88 6.44 19.60
CA VAL A 77 -19.46 6.47 18.19
C VAL A 77 -19.01 7.87 17.77
N ALA A 78 -19.66 8.93 18.26
CA ALA A 78 -19.28 10.31 17.93
C ALA A 78 -17.88 10.68 18.47
N SER A 79 -17.49 10.15 19.64
CA SER A 79 -16.14 10.35 20.19
C SER A 79 -15.08 9.66 19.35
N VAL A 80 -15.40 8.49 18.77
CA VAL A 80 -14.49 7.76 17.88
C VAL A 80 -14.33 8.47 16.54
N VAL A 81 -15.42 8.98 15.96
CA VAL A 81 -15.36 9.75 14.71
C VAL A 81 -14.55 11.03 14.89
N ASN A 82 -14.78 11.78 15.98
CA ASN A 82 -14.01 12.98 16.27
C ASN A 82 -12.51 12.66 16.42
N PHE A 83 -12.15 11.58 17.13
CA PHE A 83 -10.75 11.16 17.25
C PHE A 83 -10.11 10.77 15.92
N VAL A 84 -10.88 10.15 15.01
CA VAL A 84 -10.37 9.83 13.67
C VAL A 84 -10.07 11.13 12.91
N GLU A 85 -10.86 12.17 13.09
CA GLU A 85 -10.65 13.46 12.42
C GLU A 85 -9.54 14.32 13.07
N THR A 86 -9.47 14.39 14.41
CA THR A 86 -8.54 15.28 15.13
C THR A 86 -7.31 14.56 15.67
N GLY A 87 -7.45 13.33 16.15
CA GLY A 87 -6.41 12.56 16.84
C GLY A 87 -5.47 11.77 15.92
N MET A 88 -5.79 11.66 14.63
CA MET A 88 -4.99 10.94 13.63
C MET A 88 -4.17 11.85 12.70
N SER A 89 -3.84 13.07 13.12
CA SER A 89 -3.06 14.04 12.32
C SER A 89 -1.78 13.46 11.73
N GLY A 90 -0.94 12.77 12.52
CA GLY A 90 0.27 12.12 12.02
C GLY A 90 0.02 11.03 10.96
N TYR A 91 -1.09 10.30 11.09
CA TYR A 91 -1.48 9.31 10.06
C TYR A 91 -1.98 9.99 8.79
N LYS A 92 -2.68 11.12 8.92
CA LYS A 92 -3.11 11.93 7.78
C LYS A 92 -1.91 12.51 7.03
N SER A 93 -0.95 13.12 7.72
CA SER A 93 0.30 13.60 7.13
C SER A 93 1.09 12.47 6.46
N TYR A 94 1.08 11.28 7.05
CA TYR A 94 1.64 10.08 6.44
C TYR A 94 0.96 9.74 5.10
N LEU A 95 -0.37 9.68 5.07
CA LEU A 95 -1.12 9.36 3.85
C LEU A 95 -0.86 10.40 2.76
N ILE A 96 -0.91 11.69 3.10
CA ILE A 96 -0.68 12.79 2.14
C ILE A 96 0.74 12.72 1.56
N LYS A 97 1.75 12.50 2.41
CA LYS A 97 3.15 12.42 2.00
C LYS A 97 3.42 11.32 0.97
N TYR A 98 2.72 10.21 1.06
CA TYR A 98 2.94 9.03 0.18
C TYR A 98 1.82 8.82 -0.85
N SER A 99 0.85 9.73 -0.93
CA SER A 99 -0.17 9.74 -1.97
C SER A 99 0.24 10.66 -3.12
N GLU A 100 -0.17 10.31 -4.33
CA GLU A 100 -0.02 11.17 -5.49
C GLU A 100 -1.02 12.34 -5.41
N PRO A 101 -0.56 13.60 -5.52
CA PRO A 101 -1.45 14.77 -5.35
C PRO A 101 -2.64 14.78 -6.30
N GLU A 102 -2.46 14.28 -7.53
CA GLU A 102 -3.53 14.17 -8.53
C GLU A 102 -4.63 13.21 -8.08
N LEU A 103 -4.26 12.08 -7.47
CA LEU A 103 -5.21 11.10 -6.94
C LEU A 103 -5.93 11.62 -5.70
N VAL A 104 -5.22 12.31 -4.80
CA VAL A 104 -5.84 12.95 -3.63
C VAL A 104 -6.91 13.95 -4.08
N ASN A 105 -6.56 14.85 -5.01
CA ASN A 105 -7.49 15.84 -5.57
C ASN A 105 -8.68 15.20 -6.28
N PHE A 106 -8.46 14.08 -6.98
CA PHE A 106 -9.53 13.35 -7.65
C PHE A 106 -10.56 12.77 -6.66
N PHE A 107 -10.09 12.07 -5.61
CA PHE A 107 -10.98 11.47 -4.62
C PHE A 107 -11.66 12.52 -3.73
N GLU A 108 -10.99 13.63 -3.43
CA GLU A 108 -11.60 14.76 -2.73
C GLU A 108 -12.75 15.38 -3.54
N LYS A 109 -12.53 15.63 -4.84
CA LYS A 109 -13.59 16.14 -5.73
C LYS A 109 -14.81 15.22 -5.78
N ILE A 110 -14.60 13.91 -5.86
CA ILE A 110 -15.68 12.92 -5.82
C ILE A 110 -16.45 12.99 -4.51
N GLN A 111 -15.74 13.13 -3.38
CA GLN A 111 -16.37 13.23 -2.07
C GLN A 111 -17.24 14.49 -1.97
N LYS A 112 -16.72 15.66 -2.40
CA LYS A 112 -17.48 16.93 -2.40
C LYS A 112 -18.73 16.87 -3.27
N VAL A 113 -18.63 16.28 -4.46
CA VAL A 113 -19.79 16.07 -5.37
C VAL A 113 -20.87 15.19 -4.71
N ASN A 114 -20.47 14.17 -3.96
CA ASN A 114 -21.43 13.31 -3.25
C ASN A 114 -22.04 13.98 -2.01
N SER A 115 -21.36 14.96 -1.41
CA SER A 115 -21.79 15.65 -0.19
C SER A 115 -22.73 16.85 -0.41
N SER A 116 -23.03 17.23 -1.66
CA SER A 116 -23.94 18.35 -2.01
C SER A 116 -23.54 19.74 -1.44
N GLU A 117 -22.29 19.93 -1.03
CA GLU A 117 -21.79 21.22 -0.56
C GLU A 117 -21.02 21.92 -1.68
N ASP A 118 -21.69 22.82 -2.40
CA ASP A 118 -21.11 23.79 -3.34
C ASP A 118 -20.31 24.87 -2.59
N ASN A 119 -19.24 24.49 -1.90
CA ASN A 119 -18.30 25.44 -1.34
C ASN A 119 -16.99 25.39 -2.15
N GLU A 120 -16.86 26.39 -3.03
CA GLU A 120 -15.61 26.79 -3.68
C GLU A 120 -14.57 27.18 -2.62
N GLU A 121 -13.34 26.68 -2.81
CA GLU A 121 -12.10 27.04 -2.09
C GLU A 121 -12.10 26.62 -0.60
N ILE A 122 -11.12 25.88 -0.08
CA ILE A 122 -9.72 26.26 0.14
C ILE A 122 -8.88 24.96 0.18
N PHE A 123 -7.70 24.98 -0.44
CA PHE A 123 -6.67 23.94 -0.25
C PHE A 123 -6.06 24.12 1.14
N ASP A 124 -6.65 23.49 2.15
CA ASP A 124 -6.03 23.34 3.45
C ASP A 124 -5.80 21.85 3.70
N ASP A 125 -4.54 21.46 3.84
CA ASP A 125 -4.11 20.07 4.07
C ASP A 125 -4.81 19.49 5.32
N ASP A 126 -5.21 20.38 6.24
CA ASP A 126 -5.91 20.07 7.48
C ASP A 126 -7.39 19.68 7.29
N ASN A 127 -8.03 19.92 6.14
CA ASN A 127 -9.45 19.58 5.91
C ASN A 127 -9.71 18.35 5.04
N ILE A 128 -8.67 17.70 4.51
CA ILE A 128 -8.86 16.49 3.67
C ILE A 128 -9.36 15.31 4.52
N SER A 129 -10.45 14.65 4.11
CA SER A 129 -10.97 13.48 4.83
C SER A 129 -10.03 12.27 4.74
N ILE A 130 -9.82 11.55 5.84
CA ILE A 130 -9.06 10.27 5.83
C ILE A 130 -9.69 9.26 4.86
N PHE A 131 -11.02 9.31 4.70
CA PHE A 131 -11.74 8.41 3.79
C PHE A 131 -11.45 8.65 2.31
N SER A 132 -11.09 9.87 1.90
CA SER A 132 -10.64 10.16 0.53
C SER A 132 -9.14 9.88 0.34
N LEU A 133 -8.34 10.03 1.40
CA LEU A 133 -6.92 9.74 1.38
C LEU A 133 -6.59 8.24 1.27
N LEU A 134 -7.34 7.37 1.96
CA LEU A 134 -7.10 5.92 1.91
C LEU A 134 -7.10 5.32 0.50
N PRO A 135 -8.12 5.53 -0.36
CA PRO A 135 -8.11 5.00 -1.73
C PRO A 135 -7.05 5.67 -2.61
N ALA A 136 -6.79 6.97 -2.42
CA ALA A 136 -5.72 7.68 -3.12
C ALA A 136 -4.34 7.09 -2.81
N TYR A 137 -4.06 6.88 -1.52
CA TYR A 137 -2.85 6.27 -1.01
C TYR A 137 -2.66 4.85 -1.54
N ALA A 138 -3.68 4.00 -1.41
CA ALA A 138 -3.59 2.62 -1.86
C ALA A 138 -3.24 2.52 -3.34
N LEU A 139 -3.88 3.33 -4.20
CA LEU A 139 -3.60 3.34 -5.63
C LEU A 139 -2.19 3.90 -5.94
N SER A 140 -1.75 4.93 -5.21
CA SER A 140 -0.40 5.51 -5.33
C SER A 140 0.68 4.48 -4.99
N GLU A 141 0.48 3.73 -3.90
CA GLU A 141 1.41 2.69 -3.46
C GLU A 141 1.43 1.51 -4.42
N ILE A 142 0.26 1.09 -4.96
CA ILE A 142 0.19 0.07 -6.01
C ILE A 142 1.00 0.52 -7.22
N LYS A 143 0.77 1.74 -7.74
CA LYS A 143 1.53 2.29 -8.86
C LYS A 143 3.04 2.29 -8.58
N SER A 144 3.46 2.77 -7.42
CA SER A 144 4.86 2.76 -6.99
C SER A 144 5.45 1.34 -6.93
N ALA A 145 4.71 0.39 -6.36
CA ALA A 145 5.14 -1.01 -6.25
C ALA A 145 5.29 -1.67 -7.63
N PHE A 146 4.39 -1.39 -8.56
CA PHE A 146 4.49 -1.88 -9.94
C PHE A 146 5.69 -1.27 -10.68
N ILE A 147 5.98 0.02 -10.49
CA ILE A 147 7.17 0.66 -11.08
C ILE A 147 8.45 0.00 -10.55
N ILE A 148 8.56 -0.19 -9.23
CA ILE A 148 9.69 -0.90 -8.61
C ILE A 148 9.78 -2.33 -9.17
N GLY A 149 8.65 -3.03 -9.21
CA GLY A 149 8.57 -4.38 -9.74
C GLY A 149 9.03 -4.47 -11.19
N PHE A 150 8.63 -3.53 -12.04
CA PHE A 150 9.05 -3.45 -13.44
C PHE A 150 10.57 -3.28 -13.58
N TYR A 151 11.18 -2.37 -12.81
CA TYR A 151 12.63 -2.20 -12.82
C TYR A 151 13.38 -3.45 -12.37
N ILE A 152 12.85 -4.17 -11.37
CA ILE A 152 13.42 -5.44 -10.92
C ILE A 152 13.26 -6.52 -11.98
N TYR A 153 12.13 -6.55 -12.71
CA TYR A 153 11.82 -7.58 -13.70
C TYR A 153 12.67 -7.46 -14.97
N LEU A 154 13.03 -6.23 -15.36
CA LEU A 154 13.77 -5.91 -16.58
C LEU A 154 15.05 -6.76 -16.79
N PRO A 155 16.00 -6.85 -15.84
CA PRO A 155 17.21 -7.67 -16.03
C PRO A 155 16.92 -9.15 -16.29
N PHE A 156 15.91 -9.74 -15.65
CA PHE A 156 15.54 -11.14 -15.87
C PHE A 156 15.03 -11.39 -17.30
N VAL A 157 14.18 -10.48 -17.80
CA VAL A 157 13.69 -10.56 -19.19
C VAL A 157 14.84 -10.46 -20.20
N VAL A 158 15.82 -9.60 -19.94
CA VAL A 158 16.99 -9.48 -20.81
C VAL A 158 17.78 -10.79 -20.83
N VAL A 159 17.99 -11.42 -19.68
CA VAL A 159 18.67 -12.72 -19.58
C VAL A 159 17.89 -13.81 -20.34
N ASP A 160 16.57 -13.88 -20.15
CA ASP A 160 15.70 -14.84 -20.85
C ASP A 160 15.78 -14.69 -22.37
N LEU A 161 15.75 -13.45 -22.87
CA LEU A 161 15.83 -13.15 -24.30
C LEU A 161 17.19 -13.53 -24.88
N VAL A 162 18.28 -13.25 -24.16
CA VAL A 162 19.64 -13.61 -24.58
C VAL A 162 19.80 -15.13 -24.64
N ILE A 163 19.40 -15.85 -23.60
CA ILE A 163 19.48 -17.32 -23.55
C ILE A 163 18.64 -17.94 -24.67
N SER A 164 17.42 -17.45 -24.87
CA SER A 164 16.54 -17.91 -25.96
C SER A 164 17.19 -17.72 -27.33
N SER A 165 17.82 -16.57 -27.58
CA SER A 165 18.50 -16.26 -28.84
C SER A 165 19.69 -17.20 -29.09
N VAL A 166 20.46 -17.52 -28.05
CA VAL A 166 21.59 -18.47 -28.14
C VAL A 166 21.09 -19.88 -28.42
N LEU A 167 20.05 -20.35 -27.71
CA LEU A 167 19.47 -21.69 -27.92
C LEU A 167 18.90 -21.87 -29.32
N LEU A 168 18.20 -20.85 -29.84
CA LEU A 168 17.69 -20.83 -31.22
C LEU A 168 18.81 -20.89 -32.25
N THR A 169 19.91 -20.18 -32.01
CA THR A 169 21.10 -20.19 -32.90
C THR A 169 21.79 -21.56 -32.92
N LEU A 170 21.75 -22.30 -31.82
CA LEU A 170 22.30 -23.66 -31.71
C LEU A 170 21.37 -24.74 -32.29
N GLY A 171 20.19 -24.38 -32.80
CA GLY A 171 19.21 -25.33 -33.37
C GLY A 171 18.47 -26.16 -32.31
N MET A 172 18.58 -25.83 -31.02
CA MET A 172 17.90 -26.53 -29.93
C MET A 172 16.47 -26.01 -29.72
N MET A 173 15.62 -26.15 -30.74
CA MET A 173 14.24 -25.64 -30.73
C MET A 173 13.31 -26.33 -29.71
N MET A 174 13.70 -27.48 -29.14
CA MET A 174 12.85 -28.27 -28.24
C MET A 174 13.16 -28.11 -26.74
N MET A 175 14.21 -27.36 -26.36
CA MET A 175 14.48 -27.06 -24.94
C MET A 175 13.85 -25.74 -24.55
N SER A 176 13.02 -25.76 -23.50
CA SER A 176 12.40 -24.54 -22.95
C SER A 176 13.48 -23.62 -22.36
N PRO A 177 13.65 -22.39 -22.88
CA PRO A 177 14.65 -21.46 -22.37
C PRO A 177 14.44 -21.11 -20.88
N VAL A 178 13.18 -21.13 -20.43
CA VAL A 178 12.77 -20.77 -19.06
C VAL A 178 13.39 -21.70 -18.01
N THR A 179 13.60 -22.98 -18.33
CA THR A 179 14.21 -23.92 -17.37
C THR A 179 15.73 -23.77 -17.21
N ILE A 180 16.38 -22.99 -18.08
CA ILE A 180 17.84 -22.75 -18.05
C ILE A 180 18.15 -21.34 -17.53
N SER A 181 17.22 -20.39 -17.67
CA SER A 181 17.42 -19.01 -17.24
C SER A 181 17.13 -18.75 -15.76
N THR A 182 16.34 -19.62 -15.13
CA THR A 182 15.99 -19.61 -13.70
C THR A 182 16.92 -20.51 -12.89
#